data_AF-A0A4Y2FGQ6-F1
#
_entry.id   AF-A0A4Y2FGQ6-F1
#
_cell.length_a   1.000
_cell.length_b   1.000
_cell.length_c   1.000
_cell.angle_alpha   90.00
_cell.angle_beta   90.00
_cell.angle_gamma   90.00
#
_symmetry.space_group_name_H-M   'P 1'
#
loop_
_entity.id
_entity.type
_entity.pdbx_description
1 polymer ?
#
loop_
_entity_poly.entity_id
_entity_poly.type
_entity_poly.pdbx_seq_one_letter_code
_entity_poly.pdbx_strand_id
1 'polypeptide(L)'
;MKEVYEEQCLAQCTIFRWCQGYEAGRVNIKDLPRPEQKHVMTNSATISAVDELIRLNRRITTREIAVELSIRKGTVHHIIRKKLGYDNVCAQWMPKHLSENQKTARMDVCLTQEFLH
;
A
#
# COMPACT_ATOMS: atom_id res chain seq x y z
N MET A 1 15.96 16.05 -39.69
CA MET A 1 15.90 16.11 -38.21
C MET A 1 17.06 16.91 -37.62
N LYS A 2 18.32 16.56 -37.92
CA LYS A 2 19.48 17.26 -37.35
C LYS A 2 19.57 18.75 -37.74
N GLU A 3 19.08 19.12 -38.91
CA GLU A 3 19.00 20.53 -39.35
C GLU A 3 17.96 21.37 -38.59
N VAL A 4 16.96 20.74 -37.97
CA VAL A 4 15.85 21.44 -37.29
C VAL A 4 16.00 21.36 -35.77
N TYR A 5 16.53 20.25 -35.27
CA TYR A 5 16.62 19.97 -33.83
C TYR A 5 18.06 19.95 -33.30
N GLU A 6 19.07 20.08 -34.18
CA GLU A 6 20.49 20.14 -33.84
C GLU A 6 20.90 19.16 -32.72
N GLU A 7 21.22 19.67 -31.54
CA GLU A 7 21.66 18.90 -30.36
C GLU A 7 20.53 18.14 -29.65
N GLN A 8 19.28 18.53 -29.86
CA GLN A 8 18.09 17.88 -29.30
C GLN A 8 17.56 16.75 -30.20
N CYS A 9 18.27 16.42 -31.28
CA CYS A 9 17.88 15.35 -32.19
C CYS A 9 17.95 13.98 -31.50
N LEU A 10 16.88 13.19 -31.64
CA LEU A 10 16.87 11.80 -31.18
C LEU A 10 17.91 10.97 -31.95
N ALA A 11 18.50 9.99 -31.25
CA ALA A 11 19.41 9.03 -31.88
C ALA A 11 18.68 8.25 -32.99
N GLN A 12 19.39 7.95 -34.10
CA GLN A 12 18.83 7.24 -35.26
C GLN A 12 18.15 5.91 -34.88
N CYS A 13 18.73 5.16 -33.94
CA CYS A 13 18.15 3.90 -33.45
C CYS A 13 16.76 4.10 -32.81
N THR A 14 16.54 5.24 -32.15
CA THR A 14 15.23 5.56 -31.55
C THR A 14 14.21 5.87 -32.63
N ILE A 15 14.61 6.65 -33.65
CA ILE A 15 13.76 6.99 -34.80
C ILE A 15 13.33 5.70 -35.53
N PHE A 16 14.28 4.81 -35.82
CA PHE A 16 13.98 3.55 -36.51
C PHE A 16 13.02 2.66 -35.71
N ARG A 17 13.23 2.56 -34.39
CA ARG A 17 12.32 1.81 -33.49
C ARG A 17 10.90 2.39 -33.48
N TRP A 18 10.76 3.72 -33.59
CA TRP A 18 9.45 4.36 -33.71
C TRP A 18 8.79 4.09 -35.06
N CYS A 19 9.52 4.21 -36.18
CA CYS A 19 9.00 3.90 -37.52
C CYS A 19 8.47 2.47 -37.61
N GLN A 20 9.26 1.49 -37.13
CA GLN A 20 8.83 0.09 -37.06
C GLN A 20 7.56 -0.10 -36.22
N GLY A 21 7.46 0.63 -35.10
CA GLY A 21 6.26 0.61 -34.27
C GLY A 21 5.03 1.11 -35.02
N TYR A 22 5.15 2.21 -35.77
CA TYR A 22 4.05 2.76 -36.56
C TYR A 22 3.64 1.83 -37.71
N GLU A 23 4.60 1.24 -38.42
CA GLU A 23 4.33 0.21 -39.44
C GLU A 23 3.62 -1.02 -38.85
N ALA A 24 3.96 -1.40 -37.62
CA ALA A 24 3.29 -2.45 -36.86
C ALA A 24 1.93 -2.02 -36.25
N GLY A 25 1.41 -0.84 -36.58
CA GLY A 25 0.11 -0.35 -36.14
C GLY A 25 0.08 0.32 -34.77
N ARG A 26 1.24 0.65 -34.16
CA ARG A 26 1.29 1.45 -32.93
C ARG A 26 0.81 2.88 -33.23
N VAL A 27 -0.33 3.27 -32.68
CA VAL A 27 -0.86 4.65 -32.76
C VAL A 27 -0.55 5.47 -31.51
N ASN A 28 -0.25 4.81 -30.38
CA ASN A 28 -0.03 5.47 -29.11
C ASN A 28 1.41 6.03 -28.98
N ILE A 29 1.50 7.35 -28.78
CA ILE A 29 2.74 8.11 -28.59
C ILE A 29 3.25 8.02 -27.14
N LYS A 30 2.41 7.67 -26.18
CA LYS A 30 2.84 7.51 -24.78
C LYS A 30 3.77 6.30 -24.64
N ASP A 31 4.66 6.38 -23.66
CA ASP A 31 5.48 5.24 -23.26
C ASP A 31 4.58 4.08 -22.85
N LEU A 32 4.93 2.89 -23.33
CA LEU A 32 4.29 1.67 -22.85
C LEU A 32 4.62 1.49 -21.37
N PRO A 33 3.71 0.88 -20.59
CA PRO A 33 4.02 0.54 -19.21
C PRO A 33 5.33 -0.24 -19.20
N ARG A 34 6.35 0.34 -18.56
CA ARG A 34 7.65 -0.30 -18.41
C ARG A 34 7.39 -1.62 -17.67
N PRO A 35 7.98 -2.76 -18.09
CA PRO A 35 7.88 -3.98 -17.31
C PRO A 35 8.29 -3.64 -15.89
N GLU A 36 7.34 -3.66 -14.97
CA GLU A 36 7.64 -3.41 -13.58
C GLU A 36 8.64 -4.50 -13.19
N GLN A 37 9.80 -4.09 -12.71
CA GLN A 37 10.76 -5.02 -12.16
C GLN A 37 10.02 -5.72 -11.02
N LYS A 38 9.59 -6.97 -11.26
CA LYS A 38 8.90 -7.76 -10.24
C LYS A 38 9.81 -7.75 -9.04
N HIS A 39 9.42 -7.04 -7.99
CA HIS A 39 10.19 -6.98 -6.78
C HIS A 39 10.08 -8.38 -6.18
N VAL A 40 11.02 -9.27 -6.54
CA VAL A 40 11.06 -10.71 -6.21
C VAL A 40 10.95 -10.96 -4.70
N MET A 41 11.11 -9.92 -3.88
CA MET A 41 11.06 -9.98 -2.43
C MET A 41 9.67 -9.80 -1.80
N THR A 42 8.59 -9.74 -2.57
CA THR A 42 7.22 -9.65 -2.04
C THR A 42 6.42 -10.90 -2.40
N ASN A 43 6.84 -12.05 -1.86
CA ASN A 43 6.09 -13.30 -1.98
C ASN A 43 4.74 -13.18 -1.26
N SER A 44 3.71 -13.87 -1.76
CA SER A 44 2.38 -13.90 -1.12
C SER A 44 2.45 -14.33 0.35
N ALA A 45 3.31 -15.31 0.66
CA ALA A 45 3.56 -15.76 2.03
C ALA A 45 4.02 -14.63 2.96
N THR A 46 4.90 -13.76 2.47
CA THR A 46 5.39 -12.60 3.23
C THR A 46 4.29 -11.57 3.47
N ILE A 47 3.43 -11.33 2.47
CA ILE A 47 2.28 -10.43 2.62
C ILE A 47 1.32 -10.97 3.69
N SER A 48 1.02 -12.28 3.67
CA SER A 48 0.17 -12.93 4.67
C SER A 48 0.76 -12.85 6.07
N ALA A 49 2.06 -13.13 6.23
CA ALA A 49 2.72 -13.03 7.53
C ALA A 49 2.66 -11.60 8.12
N VAL A 50 2.83 -10.58 7.28
CA VAL A 50 2.65 -9.18 7.71
C VAL A 50 1.20 -8.91 8.14
N ASP A 51 0.19 -9.40 7.40
CA ASP A 51 -1.22 -9.23 7.77
C ASP A 51 -1.55 -9.91 9.10
N GLU A 52 -1.05 -11.13 9.32
CA GLU A 52 -1.24 -11.87 10.57
C GLU A 52 -0.68 -11.12 11.78
N LEU A 53 0.56 -10.60 11.69
CA LEU A 53 1.17 -9.82 12.76
C LEU A 53 0.37 -8.57 13.10
N ILE A 54 -0.15 -7.86 12.09
CA ILE A 54 -0.99 -6.68 12.29
C ILE A 54 -2.33 -7.05 12.93
N ARG A 55 -2.94 -8.18 12.54
CA ARG A 55 -4.19 -8.67 13.14
C ARG A 55 -4.01 -9.07 14.60
N LEU A 56 -2.89 -9.69 14.93
CA LEU A 56 -2.57 -10.15 16.28
C LEU A 56 -2.26 -8.97 17.22
N ASN A 57 -1.55 -7.96 16.73
CA ASN A 57 -1.30 -6.73 17.48
C ASN A 57 -1.50 -5.50 16.59
N ARG A 58 -2.66 -4.84 16.73
CA ARG A 58 -3.01 -3.63 15.96
C ARG A 58 -2.11 -2.42 16.24
N ARG A 59 -1.28 -2.46 17.28
CA ARG A 59 -0.32 -1.41 17.64
C ARG A 59 1.12 -1.73 17.24
N ILE A 60 1.35 -2.85 16.56
CA ILE A 60 2.69 -3.26 16.13
C ILE A 60 3.30 -2.23 15.17
N THR A 61 4.60 -1.97 15.32
CA THR A 61 5.32 -1.00 14.51
C THR A 61 5.94 -1.66 13.27
N THR A 62 6.14 -0.86 12.21
CA THR A 62 6.84 -1.31 11.00
C THR A 62 8.27 -1.80 11.30
N ARG A 63 8.91 -1.32 12.38
CA ARG A 63 10.25 -1.76 12.78
C ARG A 63 10.23 -3.15 13.41
N GLU A 64 9.27 -3.41 14.28
CA GLU A 64 9.10 -4.74 14.90
C GLU A 64 8.83 -5.80 13.85
N ILE A 65 7.88 -5.55 12.93
CA ILE A 65 7.60 -6.47 11.80
C ILE A 65 8.85 -6.71 10.94
N ALA A 66 9.63 -5.65 10.67
CA ALA A 66 10.84 -5.75 9.88
C ALA A 66 11.91 -6.63 10.54
N VAL A 67 12.05 -6.53 11.87
CA VAL A 67 12.95 -7.37 12.66
C VAL A 67 12.45 -8.82 12.69
N GLU A 68 11.17 -9.01 12.99
CA GLU A 68 10.56 -10.33 13.13
C GLU A 68 10.61 -11.16 11.84
N LEU A 69 10.31 -10.53 10.70
CA LEU A 69 10.35 -11.19 9.40
C LEU A 69 11.73 -11.12 8.72
N SER A 70 12.71 -10.43 9.33
CA SER A 70 14.03 -10.16 8.74
C SER A 70 13.96 -9.49 7.35
N ILE A 71 13.09 -8.48 7.22
CA ILE A 71 12.83 -7.75 5.97
C ILE A 71 13.20 -6.28 6.14
N ARG A 72 13.64 -5.65 5.05
CA ARG A 72 13.83 -4.19 5.04
C ARG A 72 12.55 -3.46 5.43
N LYS A 73 12.67 -2.50 6.36
CA LYS A 73 11.58 -1.62 6.82
C LYS A 73 10.79 -0.99 5.66
N GLY A 74 11.48 -0.58 4.59
CA GLY A 74 10.85 0.02 3.39
C GLY A 74 9.89 -0.95 2.68
N THR A 75 10.26 -2.22 2.59
CA THR A 75 9.40 -3.27 2.01
C THR A 75 8.17 -3.50 2.87
N VAL A 76 8.33 -3.57 4.20
CA VAL A 76 7.19 -3.70 5.12
C VAL A 76 6.23 -2.51 4.97
N HIS A 77 6.77 -1.29 4.92
CA HIS A 77 5.96 -0.08 4.68
C HIS A 77 5.19 -0.16 3.36
N HIS A 78 5.84 -0.61 2.27
CA HIS A 78 5.20 -0.82 0.99
C HIS A 78 4.09 -1.88 1.05
N ILE A 79 4.33 -3.01 1.72
CA ILE A 79 3.32 -4.06 1.89
C ILE A 79 2.10 -3.51 2.63
N ILE A 80 2.30 -2.85 3.78
CA ILE A 80 1.21 -2.29 4.59
C ILE A 80 0.37 -1.30 3.78
N ARG A 81 1.00 -0.33 3.11
CA ARG A 81 0.28 0.75 2.41
C ARG A 81 -0.24 0.39 1.03
N LYS A 82 0.53 -0.38 0.24
CA LYS A 82 0.23 -0.63 -1.18
C LYS A 82 -0.35 -2.00 -1.47
N LYS A 83 -0.07 -3.01 -0.63
CA LYS A 83 -0.58 -4.37 -0.83
C LYS A 83 -1.77 -4.68 0.07
N LEU A 84 -1.70 -4.32 1.35
CA LEU A 84 -2.76 -4.54 2.33
C LEU A 84 -3.74 -3.35 2.45
N GLY A 85 -3.29 -2.15 2.11
CA GLY A 85 -4.12 -0.94 2.18
C GLY A 85 -4.43 -0.47 3.60
N TYR A 86 -3.60 -0.84 4.58
CA TYR A 86 -3.75 -0.38 5.95
C TYR A 86 -3.22 1.04 6.12
N ASP A 87 -3.94 1.82 6.92
CA ASP A 87 -3.54 3.15 7.36
C ASP A 87 -3.37 3.18 8.88
N ASN A 88 -2.46 4.04 9.36
CA ASN A 88 -2.30 4.27 10.78
C ASN A 88 -3.38 5.24 11.25
N VAL A 89 -4.18 4.81 12.22
CA VAL A 89 -5.17 5.64 12.89
C VAL A 89 -4.70 5.94 14.31
N CYS A 90 -4.82 7.18 14.76
CA CYS A 90 -4.52 7.55 16.14
C CYS A 90 -5.50 6.85 17.10
N ALA A 91 -4.98 6.28 18.19
CA ALA A 91 -5.83 5.71 19.23
C ALA A 91 -6.68 6.82 19.87
N GLN A 92 -7.98 6.56 20.03
CA GLN A 92 -8.88 7.48 20.72
C GLN A 92 -8.65 7.40 22.23
N TRP A 93 -8.62 8.55 22.89
CA TRP A 93 -8.47 8.62 24.34
C TRP A 93 -9.75 8.14 25.02
N MET A 94 -9.63 7.20 25.96
CA MET A 94 -10.74 6.74 26.79
C MET A 94 -10.63 7.36 28.19
N PRO A 95 -11.64 8.13 28.66
CA PRO A 95 -11.58 8.84 29.94
C PRO A 95 -11.39 7.97 31.18
N LYS A 96 -11.86 6.73 31.15
CA LYS A 96 -11.74 5.79 32.26
C LYS A 96 -11.68 4.36 31.75
N HIS A 97 -10.81 3.57 32.37
CA HIS A 97 -10.85 2.12 32.22
C HIS A 97 -12.00 1.56 33.07
N LEU A 98 -13.07 1.11 32.42
CA LEU A 98 -14.27 0.63 33.10
C LEU A 98 -14.08 -0.81 33.57
N SER A 99 -14.59 -1.11 34.77
CA SER A 99 -14.75 -2.50 35.21
C SER A 99 -15.91 -3.17 34.46
N GLU A 100 -15.96 -4.50 34.48
CA GLU A 100 -16.99 -5.25 33.77
C GLU A 100 -18.39 -4.89 34.29
N ASN A 101 -18.56 -4.82 35.61
CA ASN A 101 -19.82 -4.39 36.23
C ASN A 101 -20.26 -2.99 35.77
N GLN A 102 -19.30 -2.06 35.58
CA GLN A 102 -19.59 -0.71 35.07
C GLN A 102 -20.01 -0.72 33.60
N LYS A 103 -19.46 -1.62 32.77
CA LYS A 103 -19.89 -1.79 31.39
C LYS A 103 -21.30 -2.37 31.33
N THR A 104 -21.59 -3.41 32.11
CA THR A 104 -22.91 -4.04 32.15
C THR A 104 -23.98 -3.05 32.60
N ALA A 105 -23.74 -2.31 33.68
CA ALA A 105 -24.68 -1.29 34.14
C ALA A 105 -24.92 -0.19 33.08
N ARG A 106 -23.89 0.22 32.34
CA ARG A 106 -24.06 1.19 31.25
C ARG A 106 -24.87 0.61 30.09
N MET A 107 -24.64 -0.64 29.69
CA MET A 107 -25.45 -1.28 28.65
C MET A 107 -26.92 -1.42 29.08
N ASP A 108 -27.16 -1.82 30.32
CA ASP A 108 -28.51 -2.00 30.86
C ASP A 108 -29.31 -0.70 30.87
N VAL A 109 -28.69 0.42 31.28
CA VAL A 109 -29.30 1.75 31.21
C VAL A 109 -29.62 2.13 29.75
N CYS A 110 -28.69 1.94 28.81
CA CYS A 110 -28.95 2.27 27.41
C CYS A 110 -30.11 1.45 26.82
N LEU A 111 -30.15 0.15 27.11
CA LEU A 111 -31.20 -0.74 26.61
C LEU A 111 -32.56 -0.43 27.24
N THR A 112 -32.61 -0.14 28.54
CA THR A 112 -33.88 0.18 29.25
C THR A 112 -34.42 1.57 28.88
N GLN A 113 -33.55 2.53 28.56
CA GLN A 113 -33.95 3.88 28.17
C GLN A 113 -34.50 3.97 26.74
N GLU A 114 -34.17 3.01 25.86
CA GLU A 114 -34.79 2.84 24.54
C GLU A 114 -36.26 2.37 24.60
N PHE A 115 -36.71 1.77 25.71
CA PHE A 115 -38.10 1.32 25.89
C PHE A 115 -39.02 2.37 26.53
N LEU A 116 -38.50 3.55 26.89
CA LEU A 116 -39.26 4.64 27.51
C LEU A 116 -39.62 5.77 26.53
N HIS A 117 -39.31 5.61 25.25
CA HIS A 117 -39.76 6.45 24.14
C HIS A 117 -40.55 5.62 23.12
#